data_AF-A0A6M0IZA8-F1
#
_entry.id   AF-A0A6M0IZA8-F1
#
_cell.length_a   1.000
_cell.length_b   1.000
_cell.length_c   1.000
_cell.angle_alpha   90.00
_cell.angle_beta   90.00
_cell.angle_gamma   90.00
#
_symmetry.space_group_name_H-M   'P 1'
#
loop_
_entity.id
_entity.type
_entity.pdbx_description
1 polymer ?
#
loop_
_entity_poly.entity_id
_entity_poly.type
_entity_poly.pdbx_seq_one_letter_code
_entity_poly.pdbx_strand_id
1 'polypeptide(L)'
;MLASTPSNNNKQSQSTEEDESYYSPLPVVSLPKGGGAIQSIGEKFAANPMTGTDFMSIPIATSPGRSDFAPQLSLSQDSGSGNEPFGFA
;
A
#
# COMPACT_ATOMS: atom_id res chain seq x y z
N MET A 1 -15.75 46.32 51.18
CA MET A 1 -15.02 46.46 49.91
C MET A 1 -14.22 45.18 49.67
N LEU A 2 -14.47 44.55 48.51
CA LEU A 2 -13.52 43.81 47.66
C LEU A 2 -13.00 42.40 48.09
N ALA A 3 -13.02 41.52 47.08
CA ALA A 3 -12.69 40.10 46.97
C ALA A 3 -11.27 39.73 47.48
N SER A 4 -10.90 38.46 47.71
CA SER A 4 -10.63 37.45 46.67
C SER A 4 -10.21 36.12 47.33
N THR A 5 -10.74 34.98 46.88
CA THR A 5 -10.00 33.69 46.84
C THR A 5 -8.99 33.77 45.69
N PRO A 6 -7.81 33.10 45.67
CA PRO A 6 -7.74 31.64 45.45
C PRO A 6 -6.40 30.97 45.91
N SER A 7 -6.15 29.74 45.41
CA SER A 7 -4.84 29.06 45.26
C SER A 7 -4.53 28.02 46.38
N ASN A 8 -4.13 26.76 46.16
CA ASN A 8 -3.92 25.93 44.97
C ASN A 8 -3.53 24.50 45.43
N ASN A 9 -4.05 23.50 44.71
CA ASN A 9 -3.50 22.18 44.42
C ASN A 9 -2.61 21.45 45.44
N ASN A 10 -3.18 20.41 46.06
CA ASN A 10 -2.45 19.16 46.29
C ASN A 10 -2.96 18.11 45.30
N LYS A 11 -2.39 18.14 44.09
CA LYS A 11 -2.39 16.96 43.22
C LYS A 11 -1.23 16.09 43.69
N GLN A 12 -1.57 15.04 44.43
CA GLN A 12 -0.69 13.92 44.68
C GLN A 12 -0.26 13.36 43.31
N SER A 13 0.99 13.60 42.96
CA SER A 13 1.66 12.95 41.83
C SER A 13 1.77 11.47 42.15
N GLN A 14 0.85 10.69 41.60
CA GLN A 14 1.02 9.27 41.46
C GLN A 14 1.52 9.03 40.02
N SER A 15 2.80 8.67 39.93
CA SER A 15 3.40 8.11 38.73
C SER A 15 2.63 6.85 38.35
N THR A 16 1.81 6.94 37.31
CA THR A 16 1.20 5.76 36.70
C THR A 16 2.24 5.14 35.79
N GLU A 17 2.69 3.96 36.21
CA GLU A 17 3.50 3.02 35.44
C GLU A 17 2.90 2.82 34.05
N GLU A 18 3.74 2.88 33.02
CA GLU A 18 3.38 2.68 31.63
C GLU A 18 2.93 1.23 31.44
N ASP A 19 1.61 1.02 31.51
CA ASP A 19 0.97 -0.23 31.11
C ASP A 19 1.06 -0.32 29.59
N GLU A 20 2.11 -0.97 29.08
CA GLU A 20 2.21 -1.40 27.67
C GLU A 20 1.12 -2.44 27.40
N SER A 21 -0.11 -1.94 27.31
CA SER A 21 -1.27 -2.71 26.92
C SER A 21 -1.01 -3.32 25.55
N TYR A 22 -1.16 -4.65 25.46
CA TYR A 22 -1.17 -5.47 24.25
C TYR A 22 -2.36 -5.13 23.33
N TYR A 23 -2.60 -3.84 23.12
CA TYR A 23 -3.74 -3.34 22.38
C TYR A 23 -3.38 -3.32 20.91
N SER A 24 -3.64 -4.43 20.22
CA SER A 24 -3.69 -4.40 18.76
C SER A 24 -4.76 -3.38 18.37
N PRO A 25 -4.44 -2.36 17.57
CA PRO A 25 -5.42 -1.36 17.17
C PRO A 25 -6.61 -2.05 16.50
N LEU A 26 -7.82 -1.62 16.89
CA LEU A 26 -9.05 -2.11 16.28
C LEU A 26 -9.10 -1.70 14.80
N PRO A 27 -9.62 -2.56 13.90
CA PRO A 27 -9.77 -2.19 12.50
C PRO A 27 -10.75 -1.03 12.37
N VAL A 28 -10.31 0.06 11.74
CA VAL A 28 -11.13 1.25 11.48
C VAL A 28 -11.70 1.17 10.06
N VAL A 29 -13.00 1.41 9.91
CA VAL A 29 -13.66 1.52 8.61
C VAL A 29 -13.65 2.98 8.18
N SER A 30 -13.03 3.28 7.05
CA SER A 30 -12.97 4.63 6.48
C SER A 30 -13.22 4.59 4.98
N LEU A 31 -13.77 5.67 4.44
CA LEU A 31 -13.91 5.82 2.99
C LEU A 31 -12.54 6.05 2.34
N PRO A 32 -12.31 5.53 1.11
CA PRO A 32 -11.11 5.86 0.36
C PRO A 32 -11.09 7.36 0.06
N LYS A 33 -9.92 7.99 0.24
CA LYS A 33 -9.73 9.37 -0.19
C LYS A 33 -9.70 9.40 -1.72
N GLY A 34 -10.40 10.36 -2.31
CA GLY A 34 -10.33 10.60 -3.76
C GLY A 34 -8.90 10.94 -4.20
N GLY A 35 -8.58 10.63 -5.46
CA GLY A 35 -7.29 10.91 -6.09
C GLY A 35 -7.33 12.11 -7.06
N GLY A 36 -6.26 12.24 -7.85
CA GLY A 36 -6.13 13.22 -8.94
C GLY A 36 -4.98 12.95 -9.92
N ALA A 37 -4.19 11.90 -9.68
CA ALA A 37 -3.11 11.48 -10.56
C ALA A 37 -3.61 10.44 -11.57
N ILE A 38 -3.21 10.60 -12.84
CA ILE A 38 -3.31 9.54 -13.84
C ILE A 38 -2.05 8.69 -13.72
N GLN A 39 -2.23 7.37 -13.60
CA GLN A 39 -1.15 6.40 -13.51
C GLN A 39 -1.25 5.43 -14.70
N SER A 40 -0.13 4.82 -15.07
CA SER A 40 -0.10 3.78 -16.09
C SER A 40 -0.70 2.47 -15.57
N ILE A 41 -0.71 1.43 -16.39
CA ILE A 41 -1.20 0.11 -16.00
C ILE A 41 -0.12 -0.71 -15.29
N GLY A 42 1.04 -0.12 -14.97
CA GLY A 42 2.16 -0.80 -14.33
C GLY A 42 3.05 -1.60 -15.28
N GLU A 43 2.92 -1.36 -16.58
CA GLU A 43 3.74 -1.97 -17.62
C GLU A 43 5.22 -1.59 -17.49
N LYS A 44 6.10 -2.51 -17.89
CA LYS A 44 7.54 -2.32 -17.90
C LYS A 44 8.11 -2.72 -19.26
N PHE A 45 9.06 -1.93 -19.74
CA PHE A 45 9.82 -2.17 -20.96
C PHE A 45 11.31 -2.26 -20.63
N ALA A 46 12.00 -3.22 -21.23
CA ALA A 46 13.44 -3.41 -21.10
C ALA A 46 14.02 -4.00 -22.38
N ALA A 47 15.30 -3.76 -22.65
CA ALA A 47 16.03 -4.50 -23.66
C ALA A 47 16.61 -5.78 -23.04
N ASN A 48 16.51 -6.91 -23.73
CA ASN A 48 17.21 -8.13 -23.37
C ASN A 48 18.70 -7.96 -23.71
N PRO A 49 19.62 -7.88 -22.71
CA PRO A 49 21.01 -7.54 -22.97
C PRO A 49 21.79 -8.63 -23.73
N MET A 50 21.28 -9.87 -23.75
CA MET A 50 21.94 -10.98 -24.43
C MET A 50 21.56 -11.08 -25.91
N THR A 51 20.27 -10.90 -26.22
CA THR A 51 19.72 -11.06 -27.58
C THR A 51 19.53 -9.74 -28.31
N GLY A 52 19.50 -8.61 -27.58
CA GLY A 52 19.16 -7.30 -28.12
C GLY A 52 17.68 -7.15 -28.48
N THR A 53 16.83 -8.08 -28.06
CA THR A 53 15.38 -8.04 -28.30
C THR A 53 14.67 -7.16 -27.29
N ASP A 54 13.48 -6.71 -27.65
CA ASP A 54 12.63 -5.91 -26.77
C ASP A 54 11.84 -6.83 -25.85
N PHE A 55 11.83 -6.53 -24.56
CA PHE A 55 11.06 -7.23 -23.55
C PHE A 55 10.01 -6.30 -22.93
N MET A 56 8.75 -6.75 -22.90
CA MET A 56 7.63 -6.03 -22.32
C MET A 56 6.90 -6.91 -21.30
N SER A 57 6.54 -6.33 -20.16
CA SER A 57 5.72 -6.98 -19.13
C SER A 57 4.55 -6.10 -18.75
N ILE A 58 3.32 -6.61 -18.91
CA ILE A 58 2.07 -5.93 -18.56
C ILE A 58 1.40 -6.70 -17.42
N PRO A 59 1.28 -6.14 -16.21
CA PRO A 59 0.61 -6.82 -15.10
C PRO A 59 -0.91 -6.84 -15.33
N ILE A 60 -1.55 -7.95 -14.95
CA ILE A 60 -3.01 -8.08 -14.98
C ILE A 60 -3.50 -7.83 -13.56
N ALA A 61 -4.22 -6.72 -13.38
CA ALA A 61 -4.76 -6.35 -12.08
C ALA A 61 -5.88 -7.30 -11.66
N THR A 62 -5.69 -7.99 -10.54
CA THR A 62 -6.73 -8.79 -9.89
C THR A 62 -7.03 -8.21 -8.52
N SER A 63 -8.30 -8.20 -8.12
CA SER A 63 -8.70 -7.74 -6.79
C SER A 63 -8.04 -8.61 -5.70
N PRO A 64 -7.51 -8.02 -4.61
CA PRO A 64 -7.06 -8.79 -3.45
C PRO A 64 -8.21 -9.66 -2.91
N GLY A 65 -7.96 -10.95 -2.70
CA GLY A 65 -8.91 -11.87 -2.09
C GLY A 65 -8.81 -11.88 -0.57
N ARG A 66 -9.30 -12.96 0.07
CA ARG A 66 -9.14 -13.13 1.52
C ARG A 66 -7.66 -13.26 1.87
N SER A 67 -7.25 -12.60 2.94
CA SER A 67 -5.86 -12.65 3.44
C SER A 67 -4.85 -12.21 2.37
N ASP A 68 -5.21 -11.21 1.57
CA ASP A 68 -4.41 -10.68 0.45
C ASP A 68 -4.06 -11.72 -0.63
N PHE A 69 -4.78 -12.85 -0.66
CA PHE A 69 -4.56 -13.89 -1.64
C PHE A 69 -5.20 -13.52 -2.98
N ALA A 70 -4.38 -13.37 -4.01
CA ALA A 70 -4.81 -13.18 -5.39
C ALA A 70 -3.76 -13.77 -6.34
N PRO A 71 -4.16 -14.23 -7.54
CA PRO A 71 -3.19 -14.71 -8.52
C PRO A 71 -2.34 -13.55 -9.04
N GLN A 72 -1.02 -13.74 -9.10
CA GLN A 72 -0.12 -12.80 -9.75
C GLN A 72 0.00 -13.19 -11.22
N LEU A 73 -0.53 -12.35 -12.10
CA LEU A 73 -0.58 -12.60 -13.53
C LEU A 73 0.08 -11.44 -14.28
N SER A 74 0.86 -11.76 -15.32
CA SER A 74 1.43 -10.78 -16.24
C SER A 74 1.44 -11.34 -17.65
N LEU A 75 1.18 -10.50 -18.64
CA LEU A 75 1.52 -10.77 -20.03
C LEU A 75 2.98 -10.36 -20.24
N SER A 76 3.82 -11.31 -20.64
CA SER A 76 5.22 -11.08 -20.94
C SER A 76 5.46 -11.34 -22.43
N GLN A 77 6.09 -10.40 -23.12
CA GLN A 77 6.43 -10.50 -24.52
C GLN A 77 7.93 -10.24 -24.68
N ASP A 78 8.61 -11.09 -25.44
CA ASP A 78 9.96 -10.84 -25.97
C ASP A 78 9.85 -10.84 -27.49
N SER A 79 10.25 -9.75 -28.15
CA SER A 79 10.10 -9.58 -29.60
C SER A 79 10.88 -10.59 -30.45
N GLY A 80 11.78 -11.38 -29.83
CA GLY A 80 12.43 -12.52 -30.47
C GLY A 80 11.61 -13.82 -30.46
N SER A 81 10.43 -13.84 -29.84
CA SER A 81 9.60 -15.04 -29.69
C SER A 81 8.69 -15.27 -30.90
N GLY A 82 8.12 -16.47 -31.02
CA GLY A 82 7.23 -16.83 -32.13
C GLY A 82 5.76 -16.45 -31.90
N ASN A 83 4.85 -17.14 -32.59
CA ASN A 83 3.41 -17.00 -32.34
C ASN A 83 3.03 -17.64 -30.99
N GLU A 84 2.39 -16.86 -30.13
CA GLU A 84 1.97 -17.25 -28.79
C GLU A 84 0.43 -17.23 -28.66
N PRO A 85 -0.14 -17.88 -27.63
CA PRO A 85 -1.59 -17.88 -27.39
C PRO A 85 -2.20 -16.49 -27.24
N PHE A 86 -1.38 -15.48 -26.94
CA PHE A 86 -1.79 -14.09 -26.72
C PHE A 86 -1.36 -13.13 -27.84
N GLY A 87 -0.85 -13.64 -28.97
CA GLY A 87 -0.47 -12.84 -30.15
C GLY A 87 0.87 -13.24 -30.76
N PHE A 88 1.38 -12.39 -31.66
CA PHE A 88 2.75 -12.50 -32.17
C PHE A 88 3.70 -11.70 -31.28
N ALA A 89 4.90 -12.24 -31.03
CA ALA A 89 6.02 -11.48 -30.50
C ALA A 89 6.59 -10.53 -31.57
#